data_AF-A0A7V2WEK7-F1
#
_entry.id   AF-A0A7V2WEK7-F1
#
_cell.length_a   1.000
_cell.length_b   1.000
_cell.length_c   1.000
_cell.angle_alpha   90.00
_cell.angle_beta   90.00
_cell.angle_gamma   90.00
#
_symmetry.space_group_name_H-M   'P 1'
#
loop_
_entity.id
_entity.type
_entity.pdbx_description
1 polymer ?
#
loop_
_entity_poly.entity_id
_entity_poly.type
_entity_poly.pdbx_seq_one_letter_code
_entity_poly.pdbx_strand_id
1 'polypeptide(L)'
;MIKFILYLVLSTISINVFSQPYTELIYSELKFNLPGNFTLVGDLGGKDNILIFRYGDKKGKNYIAFTDMTNDKSIDYRCSPSIFYMDLFSKNNNTRCNKEKINILNTVFIDNNEIITWKTEKYTLNYSSDHNKAFVFISGKDGKLIKIDSDFISRKEFKSMFEHILQIKY
;
A
#
# COMPACT_ATOMS: atom_id res chain seq x y z
N MET A 1 29.61 -12.89 45.69
CA MET A 1 29.72 -11.93 44.56
C MET A 1 29.25 -12.49 43.22
N ILE A 2 29.63 -13.71 42.81
CA ILE A 2 29.17 -14.35 41.56
C ILE A 2 27.63 -14.45 41.42
N LYS A 3 26.90 -14.76 42.51
CA LYS A 3 25.43 -14.84 42.48
C LYS A 3 24.74 -13.50 42.17
N PHE A 4 25.33 -12.38 42.58
CA PHE A 4 24.78 -11.04 42.32
C PHE A 4 25.00 -10.61 40.87
N ILE A 5 26.14 -10.99 40.28
CA ILE A 5 26.44 -10.75 38.87
C ILE A 5 25.49 -11.56 37.99
N LEU A 6 25.16 -12.80 38.38
CA LEU A 6 24.22 -13.64 37.63
C LEU A 6 22.80 -13.02 37.60
N TYR A 7 22.31 -12.50 38.73
CA TYR A 7 21.01 -11.81 38.79
C TYR A 7 20.98 -10.51 37.96
N LEU A 8 22.09 -9.77 37.92
CA LEU A 8 22.19 -8.56 37.11
C LEU A 8 22.17 -8.87 35.60
N VAL A 9 22.78 -9.99 35.19
CA VAL A 9 22.80 -10.46 33.80
C VAL A 9 21.46 -11.03 33.35
N LEU A 10 20.71 -11.71 34.23
CA LEU A 10 19.36 -12.18 33.91
C LEU A 10 18.34 -11.04 33.79
N SER A 11 18.54 -9.92 34.50
CA SER A 11 17.66 -8.74 34.40
C SER A 11 17.75 -8.05 33.02
N THR A 12 18.91 -8.06 32.37
CA THR A 12 19.13 -7.35 31.09
C THR A 12 18.64 -8.12 29.86
N ILE A 13 18.26 -9.40 30.01
CA ILE A 13 17.72 -10.23 28.92
C ILE A 13 16.20 -10.04 28.76
N SER A 14 15.55 -9.28 29.66
CA SER A 14 14.14 -8.87 29.53
C SER A 14 13.93 -7.78 28.47
N ILE A 15 14.68 -7.84 27.37
CA ILE A 15 14.40 -7.05 26.18
C ILE A 15 13.11 -7.62 25.62
N ASN A 16 11.99 -6.95 25.92
CA ASN A 16 10.74 -7.20 25.24
C ASN A 16 10.99 -6.95 23.74
N VAL A 17 11.29 -8.01 22.99
CA VAL A 17 11.18 -8.02 21.54
C VAL A 17 9.68 -7.87 21.28
N PHE A 18 9.23 -6.63 21.20
CA PHE A 18 7.87 -6.29 20.83
C PHE A 18 7.76 -6.57 19.33
N SER A 19 7.53 -7.83 18.98
CA SER A 19 7.14 -8.20 17.63
C SER A 19 5.77 -7.57 17.41
N GLN A 20 5.69 -6.52 16.60
CA GLN A 20 4.39 -6.09 16.08
C GLN A 20 3.83 -7.31 15.33
N PRO A 21 2.71 -7.91 15.77
CA PRO A 21 2.18 -9.08 15.09
C PRO A 21 1.85 -8.64 13.66
N TYR A 22 2.28 -9.39 12.65
CA TYR A 22 1.89 -9.16 11.26
C TYR A 22 0.78 -10.13 10.88
N THR A 23 -0.14 -9.71 10.02
CA THR A 23 -1.18 -10.57 9.45
C THR A 23 -0.96 -10.69 7.95
N GLU A 24 -0.84 -11.92 7.47
CA GLU A 24 -0.76 -12.19 6.03
C GLU A 24 -2.15 -12.00 5.40
N LEU A 25 -2.23 -11.16 4.37
CA LEU A 25 -3.43 -10.96 3.56
C LEU A 25 -3.15 -11.45 2.14
N ILE A 26 -4.04 -12.28 1.62
CA ILE A 26 -4.12 -12.57 0.18
C ILE A 26 -5.27 -11.72 -0.39
N TYR A 27 -4.95 -10.79 -1.27
CA TYR A 27 -5.91 -9.92 -1.91
C TYR A 27 -5.60 -9.80 -3.40
N SER A 28 -6.60 -10.07 -4.24
CA SER A 28 -6.45 -10.18 -5.70
C SER A 28 -5.18 -10.95 -6.07
N GLU A 29 -5.03 -12.17 -5.55
CA GLU A 29 -3.89 -13.08 -5.80
C GLU A 29 -2.49 -12.55 -5.38
N LEU A 30 -2.41 -11.40 -4.72
CA LEU A 30 -1.16 -10.88 -4.15
C LEU A 30 -1.13 -11.09 -2.65
N LYS A 31 0.07 -11.35 -2.13
CA LYS A 31 0.32 -11.53 -0.71
C LYS A 31 0.89 -10.24 -0.10
N PHE A 32 0.31 -9.82 1.01
CA PHE A 32 0.68 -8.62 1.76
C PHE A 32 0.90 -8.94 3.24
N ASN A 33 1.86 -8.28 3.87
CA ASN A 33 2.10 -8.37 5.31
C ASN A 33 1.54 -7.13 6.00
N LEU A 34 0.32 -7.23 6.54
CA LEU A 34 -0.31 -6.12 7.25
C LEU A 34 0.23 -5.99 8.67
N PRO A 35 0.31 -4.78 9.23
CA PRO A 35 0.36 -4.61 10.67
C PRO A 35 -0.85 -5.33 11.30
N GLY A 36 -0.64 -6.05 12.39
CA GLY A 36 -1.70 -6.72 13.16
C GLY A 36 -2.42 -5.75 14.10
N ASN A 37 -3.27 -6.30 14.96
CA ASN A 37 -4.08 -5.55 15.92
C ASN A 37 -5.09 -4.57 15.28
N PHE A 38 -5.58 -4.87 14.07
CA PHE A 38 -6.75 -4.17 13.54
C PHE A 38 -7.98 -4.50 14.41
N THR A 39 -8.83 -3.50 14.60
CA THR A 39 -10.07 -3.59 15.40
C THR A 39 -11.26 -4.06 14.57
N LEU A 40 -11.23 -3.81 13.25
CA LEU A 40 -12.34 -4.12 12.35
C LEU A 40 -11.82 -4.41 10.94
N VAL A 41 -12.46 -5.39 10.30
CA VAL A 41 -12.34 -5.66 8.87
C VAL A 41 -13.71 -5.43 8.24
N GLY A 42 -13.76 -4.67 7.15
CA GLY A 42 -14.96 -4.39 6.38
C GLY A 42 -14.75 -4.73 4.92
N ASP A 43 -15.63 -5.54 4.36
CA ASP A 43 -15.75 -5.79 2.94
C ASP A 43 -16.96 -5.00 2.42
N LEU A 44 -16.72 -4.09 1.47
CA LEU A 44 -17.78 -3.29 0.86
C LEU A 44 -18.35 -3.94 -0.41
N GLY A 45 -17.78 -5.08 -0.84
CA GLY A 45 -18.20 -5.81 -2.03
C GLY A 45 -18.17 -4.96 -3.29
N GLY A 46 -19.04 -5.30 -4.25
CA GLY A 46 -19.17 -4.58 -5.51
C GLY A 46 -18.16 -5.02 -6.58
N LYS A 47 -18.11 -4.29 -7.69
CA LYS A 47 -17.24 -4.64 -8.83
C LYS A 47 -15.75 -4.40 -8.57
N ASP A 48 -15.43 -3.49 -7.64
CA ASP A 48 -14.07 -3.05 -7.34
C ASP A 48 -13.50 -3.72 -6.05
N ASN A 49 -14.25 -4.69 -5.50
CA ASN A 49 -13.87 -5.57 -4.39
C ASN A 49 -13.13 -4.86 -3.25
N ILE A 50 -13.75 -3.89 -2.58
CA ILE A 50 -13.04 -3.02 -1.62
C ILE A 50 -12.96 -3.70 -0.24
N LEU A 51 -11.74 -3.85 0.28
CA LEU A 51 -11.46 -4.39 1.60
C LEU A 51 -10.78 -3.34 2.50
N ILE A 52 -11.28 -3.13 3.72
CA ILE A 52 -10.79 -2.10 4.63
C ILE A 52 -10.46 -2.70 6.00
N PHE A 53 -9.26 -2.40 6.49
CA PHE A 53 -8.81 -2.68 7.85
C PHE A 53 -8.75 -1.39 8.65
N ARG A 54 -9.30 -1.39 9.87
CA ARG A 54 -9.29 -0.23 10.78
C ARG A 54 -8.53 -0.56 12.06
N TYR A 55 -7.64 0.33 12.48
CA TYR A 55 -6.69 0.19 13.59
C TYR A 55 -7.01 1.10 14.80
N GLY A 56 -8.27 1.53 14.92
CA GLY A 56 -8.71 2.34 16.06
C GLY A 56 -10.21 2.62 16.05
N ASP A 57 -10.66 3.38 17.04
CA ASP A 57 -12.10 3.52 17.32
C ASP A 57 -12.78 4.60 16.47
N LYS A 58 -12.00 5.56 15.95
CA LYS A 58 -12.51 6.67 15.14
C LYS A 58 -12.85 6.19 13.73
N LYS A 59 -14.08 6.48 13.28
CA LYS A 59 -14.51 6.17 11.90
C LYS A 59 -13.69 6.99 10.89
N GLY A 60 -13.27 6.34 9.81
CA GLY A 60 -12.50 6.97 8.72
C GLY A 60 -11.08 7.39 9.10
N LYS A 61 -10.55 6.86 10.21
CA LYS A 61 -9.18 7.11 10.68
C LYS A 61 -8.44 5.82 10.97
N ASN A 62 -7.11 5.87 10.84
CA ASN A 62 -6.19 4.76 11.07
C ASN A 62 -6.62 3.52 10.28
N TYR A 63 -6.61 3.63 8.96
CA TYR A 63 -7.10 2.57 8.09
C TYR A 63 -6.08 2.16 7.03
N ILE A 64 -6.26 0.94 6.51
CA ILE A 64 -5.65 0.47 5.27
C ILE A 64 -6.78 -0.04 4.39
N ALA A 65 -6.95 0.55 3.21
CA ALA A 65 -7.97 0.16 2.25
C ALA A 65 -7.31 -0.44 1.00
N PHE A 66 -7.88 -1.52 0.49
CA PHE A 66 -7.51 -2.19 -0.75
C PHE A 66 -8.67 -2.02 -1.74
N THR A 67 -8.34 -1.77 -3.00
CA THR A 67 -9.32 -1.67 -4.09
C THR A 67 -8.73 -2.31 -5.34
N ASP A 68 -9.47 -3.22 -5.95
CA ASP A 68 -9.11 -3.84 -7.22
C ASP A 68 -9.73 -2.99 -8.33
N MET A 69 -8.88 -2.21 -8.99
CA MET A 69 -9.26 -1.27 -10.04
C MET A 69 -9.03 -1.86 -11.44
N THR A 70 -8.72 -3.15 -11.54
CA THR A 70 -8.36 -3.81 -12.81
C THR A 70 -9.44 -3.62 -13.88
N ASN A 71 -10.70 -3.69 -13.47
CA ASN A 71 -11.87 -3.56 -14.35
C ASN A 71 -12.69 -2.29 -14.06
N ASP A 72 -12.08 -1.27 -13.44
CA ASP A 72 -12.77 -0.04 -13.11
C ASP A 72 -13.30 0.66 -14.38
N LYS A 73 -14.55 1.12 -14.29
CA LYS A 73 -15.28 1.85 -15.34
C LYS A 73 -15.84 3.18 -14.84
N SER A 74 -15.48 3.60 -13.63
CA SER A 74 -15.95 4.82 -13.00
C SER A 74 -15.41 6.09 -13.67
N ILE A 75 -14.28 5.97 -14.39
CA ILE A 75 -13.64 7.05 -15.14
C ILE A 75 -13.56 6.67 -16.63
N ASP A 76 -13.78 7.64 -17.53
CA ASP A 76 -13.43 7.49 -18.94
C ASP A 76 -11.90 7.51 -19.12
N TYR A 77 -11.27 6.35 -19.00
CA TYR A 77 -9.82 6.21 -19.13
C TYR A 77 -9.32 6.28 -20.59
N ARG A 78 -10.17 5.96 -21.58
CA ARG A 78 -9.83 5.72 -23.01
C ARG A 78 -8.75 4.66 -23.28
N CYS A 79 -8.24 4.03 -22.24
CA CYS A 79 -7.28 2.93 -22.23
C CYS A 79 -7.63 2.02 -21.04
N SER A 80 -6.86 0.96 -20.78
CA SER A 80 -7.09 0.17 -19.55
C SER A 80 -6.71 0.98 -18.30
N PRO A 81 -7.35 0.74 -17.15
CA PRO A 81 -7.02 1.43 -15.90
C PRO A 81 -5.54 1.32 -15.54
N SER A 82 -4.94 0.13 -15.68
CA SER A 82 -3.51 -0.08 -15.39
C SER A 82 -2.60 0.79 -16.26
N ILE A 83 -2.85 0.89 -17.57
CA ILE A 83 -2.08 1.76 -18.47
C ILE A 83 -2.30 3.24 -18.13
N PHE A 84 -3.52 3.63 -17.77
CA PHE A 84 -3.83 5.00 -17.36
C PHE A 84 -2.98 5.43 -16.16
N TYR A 85 -2.96 4.63 -15.09
CA TYR A 85 -2.18 4.96 -13.90
C TYR A 85 -0.68 4.84 -14.15
N MET A 86 -0.21 3.93 -15.01
CA MET A 86 1.18 3.91 -15.44
C MET A 86 1.59 5.20 -16.18
N ASP A 87 0.74 5.72 -17.07
CA ASP A 87 0.98 6.99 -17.77
C ASP A 87 0.92 8.19 -16.82
N LEU A 88 -0.01 8.18 -15.85
CA LEU A 88 -0.10 9.19 -14.78
C LEU A 88 1.23 9.32 -14.02
N PHE A 89 1.77 8.21 -13.53
CA PHE A 89 3.00 8.22 -12.72
C PHE A 89 4.30 8.39 -13.53
N SER A 90 4.28 8.07 -14.83
CA SER A 90 5.44 8.25 -15.71
C SER A 90 5.55 9.63 -16.35
N LYS A 91 4.56 10.51 -16.15
CA LYS A 91 4.46 11.84 -16.79
C LYS A 91 4.55 11.74 -18.32
N ASN A 92 3.94 10.71 -18.90
CA ASN A 92 3.99 10.46 -20.34
C ASN A 92 3.14 11.47 -21.12
N ASN A 93 3.79 12.42 -21.79
CA ASN A 93 3.12 13.45 -22.60
C ASN A 93 2.43 12.91 -23.87
N ASN A 94 2.81 11.71 -24.31
CA ASN A 94 2.30 11.03 -25.50
C ASN A 94 1.37 9.86 -25.17
N THR A 95 0.61 9.99 -24.08
CA THR A 95 -0.41 9.02 -23.69
C THR A 95 -1.57 8.93 -24.70
N ARG A 96 -2.06 7.69 -24.92
CA ARG A 96 -3.31 7.40 -25.65
C ARG A 96 -4.55 7.43 -24.74
N CYS A 97 -4.33 7.53 -23.44
CA CYS A 97 -5.39 7.61 -22.43
C CYS A 97 -6.02 9.01 -22.40
N ASN A 98 -7.09 9.15 -21.62
CA ASN A 98 -7.78 10.42 -21.46
C ASN A 98 -6.90 11.45 -20.73
N LYS A 99 -6.27 12.34 -21.49
CA LYS A 99 -5.36 13.39 -21.00
C LYS A 99 -6.01 14.34 -20.00
N GLU A 100 -7.29 14.68 -20.19
CA GLU A 100 -8.03 15.56 -19.26
C GLU A 100 -8.08 14.92 -17.87
N LYS A 101 -8.43 13.62 -17.81
CA LYS A 101 -8.49 12.89 -16.53
C LYS A 101 -7.11 12.67 -15.92
N ILE A 102 -6.08 12.43 -16.73
CA ILE A 102 -4.69 12.37 -16.24
C ILE A 102 -4.31 13.70 -15.58
N ASN A 103 -4.61 14.84 -16.21
CA ASN A 103 -4.29 16.14 -15.66
C ASN A 103 -5.02 16.42 -14.34
N ILE A 104 -6.29 16.04 -14.23
CA ILE A 104 -7.03 16.17 -12.96
C ILE A 104 -6.38 15.30 -11.88
N LEU A 105 -6.08 14.04 -12.19
CA LEU A 105 -5.50 13.13 -11.20
C LEU A 105 -4.03 13.45 -10.87
N ASN A 106 -3.30 14.13 -11.73
CA ASN A 106 -1.98 14.70 -11.41
C ASN A 106 -2.07 15.64 -10.20
N THR A 107 -3.10 16.50 -10.16
CA THR A 107 -3.27 17.44 -9.03
C THR A 107 -3.53 16.75 -7.69
N VAL A 108 -4.00 15.50 -7.72
CA VAL A 108 -4.35 14.72 -6.53
C VAL A 108 -3.19 13.82 -6.09
N PHE A 109 -2.53 13.16 -7.05
CA PHE A 109 -1.57 12.09 -6.77
C PHE A 109 -0.13 12.46 -7.08
N ILE A 110 0.15 13.54 -7.81
CA ILE A 110 1.50 13.86 -8.26
C ILE A 110 1.95 15.22 -7.73
N ASP A 111 1.13 16.25 -7.89
CA ASP A 111 1.49 17.61 -7.53
C ASP A 111 1.63 17.74 -6.01
N ASN A 112 2.77 18.29 -5.56
CA ASN A 112 3.14 18.47 -4.15
C ASN A 112 3.23 17.18 -3.30
N ASN A 113 3.17 16.01 -3.93
CA ASN A 113 3.29 14.73 -3.25
C ASN A 113 4.71 14.17 -3.35
N GLU A 114 5.11 13.39 -2.33
CA GLU A 114 6.27 12.51 -2.42
C GLU A 114 5.93 11.34 -3.35
N ILE A 115 6.69 11.17 -4.43
CA ILE A 115 6.48 10.10 -5.43
C ILE A 115 7.65 9.12 -5.44
N ILE A 116 7.35 7.83 -5.36
CA ILE A 116 8.35 6.76 -5.43
C ILE A 116 7.82 5.62 -6.28
N THR A 117 8.68 5.09 -7.14
CA THR A 117 8.37 3.91 -7.93
C THR A 117 9.28 2.75 -7.54
N TRP A 118 8.69 1.63 -7.15
CA TRP A 118 9.40 0.35 -7.06
C TRP A 118 9.02 -0.51 -8.27
N LYS A 119 10.01 -1.17 -8.87
CA LYS A 119 9.81 -2.03 -10.04
C LYS A 119 10.35 -3.42 -9.77
N THR A 120 9.59 -4.41 -10.20
CA THR A 120 10.03 -5.80 -10.31
C THR A 120 9.81 -6.28 -11.75
N GLU A 121 10.15 -7.53 -12.04
CA GLU A 121 9.88 -8.11 -13.36
C GLU A 121 8.38 -8.14 -13.70
N LYS A 122 7.52 -8.33 -12.70
CA LYS A 122 6.08 -8.53 -12.88
C LYS A 122 5.24 -7.29 -12.56
N TYR A 123 5.69 -6.47 -11.61
CA TYR A 123 4.88 -5.39 -11.04
C TYR A 123 5.63 -4.06 -11.02
N THR A 124 4.89 -2.97 -11.18
CA THR A 124 5.32 -1.61 -10.86
C THR A 124 4.44 -1.08 -9.74
N LEU A 125 5.06 -0.60 -8.66
CA LEU A 125 4.38 -0.03 -7.50
C LEU A 125 4.68 1.46 -7.47
N ASN A 126 3.67 2.29 -7.61
CA ASN A 126 3.78 3.75 -7.53
C ASN A 126 3.20 4.26 -6.21
N TYR A 127 4.06 4.76 -5.35
CA TYR A 127 3.72 5.42 -4.09
C TYR A 127 3.51 6.93 -4.31
N SER A 128 2.51 7.48 -3.64
CA SER A 128 2.22 8.91 -3.57
C SER A 128 1.75 9.28 -2.17
N SER A 129 2.28 10.36 -1.59
CA SER A 129 1.81 10.87 -0.31
C SER A 129 1.94 12.38 -0.17
N ASP A 130 0.94 12.99 0.48
CA ASP A 130 0.90 14.40 0.90
C ASP A 130 1.25 14.58 2.39
N HIS A 131 1.85 13.56 3.02
CA HIS A 131 2.09 13.40 4.47
C HIS A 131 0.86 13.14 5.35
N ASN A 132 -0.36 13.40 4.90
CA ASN A 132 -1.59 13.10 5.64
C ASN A 132 -2.19 11.76 5.22
N LYS A 133 -2.04 11.42 3.94
CA LYS A 133 -2.46 10.17 3.33
C LYS A 133 -1.39 9.68 2.39
N ALA A 134 -1.38 8.38 2.20
CA ALA A 134 -0.49 7.70 1.28
C ALA A 134 -1.28 6.70 0.44
N PHE A 135 -0.90 6.62 -0.82
CA PHE A 135 -1.49 5.76 -1.83
C PHE A 135 -0.38 4.94 -2.48
N VAL A 136 -0.67 3.68 -2.78
CA VAL A 136 0.18 2.81 -3.58
C VAL A 136 -0.67 2.19 -4.68
N PHE A 137 -0.23 2.34 -5.92
CA PHE A 137 -0.82 1.71 -7.09
C PHE A 137 0.09 0.61 -7.58
N ILE A 138 -0.38 -0.63 -7.55
CA ILE A 138 0.33 -1.82 -8.00
C ILE A 138 -0.20 -2.23 -9.37
N SER A 139 0.61 -2.00 -10.39
CA SER A 139 0.29 -2.33 -11.79
C SER A 139 1.02 -3.60 -12.22
N GLY A 140 0.27 -4.60 -12.69
CA GLY A 140 0.79 -5.81 -13.32
C GLY A 140 0.82 -5.71 -14.86
N LYS A 141 1.72 -6.48 -15.49
CA LYS A 141 1.82 -6.56 -16.97
C LYS A 141 0.57 -7.16 -17.64
N ASP A 142 -0.22 -7.91 -16.89
CA ASP A 142 -1.50 -8.51 -17.26
C ASP A 142 -2.68 -7.53 -17.24
N GLY A 143 -2.43 -6.24 -16.97
CA GLY A 143 -3.47 -5.22 -16.87
C GLY A 143 -4.06 -5.09 -15.46
N LYS A 144 -3.57 -5.87 -14.50
CA LYS A 144 -3.94 -5.77 -13.09
C LYS A 144 -3.62 -4.39 -12.53
N LEU A 145 -4.52 -3.86 -11.71
CA LEU A 145 -4.33 -2.62 -10.98
C LEU A 145 -4.96 -2.72 -9.59
N ILE A 146 -4.15 -2.65 -8.55
CA ILE A 146 -4.62 -2.57 -7.17
C ILE A 146 -4.21 -1.22 -6.61
N LYS A 147 -5.15 -0.53 -5.97
CA LYS A 147 -4.88 0.65 -5.16
C LYS A 147 -4.92 0.26 -3.69
N ILE A 148 -3.94 0.74 -2.94
CA ILE A 148 -3.89 0.62 -1.49
C ILE A 148 -3.74 2.02 -0.92
N ASP A 149 -4.60 2.41 0.02
CA ASP A 149 -4.49 3.72 0.67
C ASP A 149 -4.62 3.67 2.19
N SER A 150 -3.91 4.58 2.84
CA SER A 150 -3.85 4.68 4.30
C SER A 150 -3.60 6.13 4.74
N ASP A 151 -4.08 6.47 5.94
CA ASP A 151 -3.88 7.75 6.59
C ASP A 151 -2.89 7.71 7.77
N PHE A 152 -2.23 6.56 8.00
CA PHE A 152 -1.29 6.42 9.12
C PHE A 152 -0.03 5.60 8.79
N ILE A 153 -0.06 4.80 7.72
CA ILE A 153 1.08 3.97 7.32
C ILE A 153 2.16 4.83 6.66
N SER A 154 3.38 4.74 7.19
CA SER A 154 4.54 5.41 6.60
C SER A 154 5.03 4.70 5.33
N ARG A 155 5.81 5.41 4.52
CA ARG A 155 6.51 4.84 3.35
C ARG A 155 7.29 3.56 3.68
N LYS A 156 7.98 3.51 4.82
CA LYS A 156 8.80 2.35 5.21
C LYS A 156 7.93 1.14 5.50
N GLU A 157 6.82 1.36 6.20
CA GLU A 157 5.84 0.31 6.51
C GLU A 157 5.16 -0.19 5.23
N PHE A 158 4.76 0.69 4.31
CA PHE A 158 4.28 0.28 2.99
C PHE A 158 5.29 -0.61 2.26
N LYS A 159 6.57 -0.23 2.23
CA LYS A 159 7.60 -1.04 1.59
C LYS A 159 7.71 -2.43 2.22
N SER A 160 7.61 -2.54 3.54
CA SER A 160 7.62 -3.82 4.26
C SER A 160 6.37 -4.67 3.96
N MET A 161 5.20 -4.05 3.84
CA MET A 161 3.96 -4.73 3.44
C MET A 161 4.09 -5.44 2.09
N PHE A 162 4.96 -4.95 1.20
CA PHE A 162 5.17 -5.46 -0.15
C PHE A 162 6.38 -6.37 -0.32
N GLU A 163 7.03 -6.82 0.76
CA GLU A 163 8.25 -7.65 0.68
C GLU A 163 8.11 -8.88 -0.23
N HIS A 164 6.96 -9.57 -0.16
CA HIS A 164 6.66 -10.72 -1.03
C HIS A 164 6.55 -10.36 -2.52
N ILE A 165 6.05 -9.15 -2.83
CA ILE A 165 5.90 -8.66 -4.20
C ILE A 165 7.25 -8.16 -4.73
N LEU A 166 7.99 -7.43 -3.88
CA LEU A 166 9.30 -6.86 -4.18
C LEU A 166 10.43 -7.89 -4.17
N GLN A 167 10.15 -9.13 -3.75
CA GLN A 167 11.11 -10.22 -3.61
C GLN A 167 12.32 -9.85 -2.73
N ILE A 168 12.11 -8.99 -1.73
CA ILE A 168 13.16 -8.60 -0.79
C ILE A 168 13.43 -9.82 0.11
N LYS A 169 14.59 -10.45 -0.06
CA LYS A 169 15.10 -11.47 0.86
C LYS A 169 16.02 -10.80 1.88
N TYR A 170 15.81 -11.09 3.16
CA TYR A 170 16.77 -10.81 4.23
C TYR A 170 17.80 -11.93 4.33
#